data_AF-A0A7S0BJ83-F1
#
_entry.id   AF-A0A7S0BJ83-F1
#
_cell.length_a   1.000
_cell.length_b   1.000
_cell.length_c   1.000
_cell.angle_alpha   90.00
_cell.angle_beta   90.00
_cell.angle_gamma   90.00
#
_symmetry.space_group_name_H-M   'P 1'
#
loop_
_entity.id
_entity.type
_entity.pdbx_description
1 polymer ?
#
loop_
_entity_poly.entity_id
_entity_poly.type
_entity_poly.pdbx_seq_one_letter_code
_entity_poly.pdbx_strand_id
1 'polypeptide(L)'
;ISRYGDGDAPFNTDRFFRYLRKKSHPVDFLRNVSYAVLGLGDTNYTNFCNGSKRLERVLKKYGAKNVYHRGEADDEIGLHLVVEPWIDGLWEAINEYFGATAPALPAQT
;
A
#
# COMPACT_ATOMS: atom_id res chain seq x y z
N ILE A 1 0.81 -7.23 2.19
CA ILE A 1 -0.16 -8.22 1.63
C ILE A 1 0.61 -9.44 1.16
N SER A 2 0.31 -10.60 1.73
CA SER A 2 0.82 -11.91 1.30
C SER A 2 -0.19 -12.59 0.37
N ARG A 3 0.22 -13.60 -0.40
CA ARG A 3 -0.67 -14.48 -1.19
C ARG A 3 -0.26 -15.92 -0.92
N TYR A 4 -1.22 -16.78 -0.56
CA TYR A 4 -1.01 -18.23 -0.46
C TYR A 4 -1.65 -18.91 -1.68
N GLY A 5 -0.91 -19.73 -2.42
CA GLY A 5 -1.42 -20.53 -3.56
C GLY A 5 -1.36 -19.88 -4.94
N ASP A 6 -2.10 -20.45 -5.91
CA ASP A 6 -2.04 -20.22 -7.37
C ASP A 6 -2.61 -18.86 -7.85
N GLY A 7 -2.58 -17.86 -6.97
CA GLY A 7 -2.95 -16.51 -7.31
C GLY A 7 -4.37 -16.08 -6.91
N ASP A 8 -4.86 -16.55 -5.77
CA ASP A 8 -6.01 -15.96 -5.07
C ASP A 8 -5.59 -15.10 -3.88
N ALA A 9 -6.24 -13.95 -3.72
CA ALA A 9 -5.95 -13.02 -2.62
C ALA A 9 -6.25 -13.72 -1.29
N PRO A 10 -5.44 -13.54 -0.23
CA PRO A 10 -5.71 -14.17 1.05
C PRO A 10 -7.13 -13.81 1.49
N PHE A 11 -7.87 -14.79 2.03
CA PHE A 11 -9.32 -14.75 2.30
C PHE A 11 -9.81 -13.49 3.04
N ASN A 12 -8.94 -12.82 3.79
CA ASN A 12 -9.22 -11.57 4.51
C ASN A 12 -9.23 -10.30 3.63
N THR A 13 -8.63 -10.32 2.44
CA THR A 13 -8.54 -9.15 1.54
C THR A 13 -9.51 -9.19 0.36
N ASP A 14 -10.03 -10.37 0.00
CA ASP A 14 -10.86 -10.53 -1.19
C ASP A 14 -12.17 -9.72 -1.16
N ARG A 15 -12.83 -9.62 0.01
CA ARG A 15 -14.02 -8.78 0.17
C ARG A 15 -13.73 -7.30 -0.11
N PHE A 16 -12.57 -6.82 0.34
CA PHE A 16 -12.13 -5.45 0.13
C PHE A 16 -11.79 -5.19 -1.35
N PHE A 17 -11.08 -6.12 -2.01
CA PHE A 17 -10.79 -6.02 -3.44
C PHE A 17 -12.06 -6.08 -4.30
N ARG A 18 -12.99 -6.99 -4.01
CA ARG A 18 -14.27 -7.07 -4.72
C ARG A 18 -15.10 -5.81 -4.52
N TYR A 19 -15.10 -5.24 -3.32
CA TYR A 19 -15.76 -3.97 -3.04
C TYR A 19 -15.15 -2.85 -3.89
N LEU A 20 -13.83 -2.65 -3.82
CA LEU A 20 -13.14 -1.61 -4.59
C LEU A 20 -13.27 -1.77 -6.11
N ARG A 21 -13.33 -3.00 -6.63
CA ARG A 21 -13.45 -3.25 -8.08
C ARG A 21 -14.86 -3.00 -8.65
N LYS A 22 -15.87 -2.71 -7.82
CA LYS A 22 -17.21 -2.36 -8.33
C LYS A 22 -17.11 -1.09 -9.18
N LYS A 23 -17.61 -1.15 -10.41
CA LYS A 23 -17.60 -0.05 -11.39
C LYS A 23 -18.45 1.17 -11.00
N SER A 24 -19.20 1.10 -9.90
CA SER A 24 -20.11 2.16 -9.44
C SER A 24 -19.42 3.30 -8.68
N HIS A 25 -18.16 3.15 -8.31
CA HIS A 25 -17.46 4.18 -7.53
C HIS A 25 -17.03 5.35 -8.41
N PRO A 26 -17.25 6.60 -7.96
CA PRO A 26 -16.66 7.79 -8.57
C PRO A 26 -15.14 7.68 -8.68
N VAL A 27 -14.54 8.36 -9.65
CA VAL A 27 -13.09 8.32 -9.90
C VAL A 27 -12.26 8.89 -8.73
N ASP A 28 -12.89 9.68 -7.87
CA ASP A 28 -12.30 10.32 -6.70
C ASP A 28 -12.75 9.67 -5.37
N PHE A 29 -13.33 8.47 -5.42
CA PHE A 29 -13.88 7.78 -4.26
C PHE A 29 -12.91 7.65 -3.07
N LEU A 30 -11.60 7.58 -3.33
CA LEU A 30 -10.55 7.49 -2.34
C LEU A 30 -9.67 8.75 -2.27
N ARG A 31 -10.11 9.91 -2.77
CA ARG A 31 -9.32 11.17 -2.81
C ARG A 31 -8.73 11.62 -1.49
N ASN A 32 -9.38 11.28 -0.39
CA ASN A 32 -8.95 11.65 0.97
C ASN A 32 -8.23 10.50 1.68
N VAL A 33 -7.97 9.39 0.99
CA VAL A 33 -7.27 8.23 1.52
C VAL A 33 -5.81 8.33 1.14
N SER A 34 -4.96 8.27 2.15
CA SER A 34 -3.51 8.17 2.00
C SER A 34 -3.10 6.71 2.26
N TYR A 35 -2.21 6.15 1.45
CA TYR A 35 -1.86 4.73 1.54
C TYR A 35 -0.38 4.45 1.28
N ALA A 36 0.13 3.38 1.86
CA ALA A 36 1.40 2.74 1.53
C ALA A 36 1.17 1.22 1.44
N VAL A 37 1.92 0.52 0.58
CA VAL A 37 1.74 -0.93 0.38
C VAL A 37 3.09 -1.64 0.46
N LEU A 38 3.15 -2.67 1.31
CA LEU A 38 4.24 -3.65 1.33
C LEU A 38 3.71 -4.99 0.82
N GLY A 39 4.27 -5.48 -0.28
CA GLY A 39 4.04 -6.82 -0.79
C GLY A 39 5.01 -7.81 -0.16
N LEU A 40 4.48 -8.95 0.29
CA LEU A 40 5.31 -10.10 0.68
C LEU A 40 5.06 -11.17 -0.39
N GLY A 41 6.12 -11.69 -0.97
CA GLY A 41 6.05 -12.71 -2.01
C GLY A 41 7.30 -13.57 -1.99
N ASP A 42 7.35 -14.49 -2.92
CA ASP A 42 8.48 -15.37 -3.16
C ASP A 42 8.69 -15.42 -4.68
N THR A 43 9.91 -15.10 -5.13
CA THR A 43 10.25 -15.03 -6.55
C THR A 43 10.23 -16.37 -7.26
N ASN A 44 10.25 -17.49 -6.52
CA ASN A 44 10.02 -18.83 -7.08
C ASN A 44 8.59 -19.03 -7.60
N TYR A 45 7.64 -18.16 -7.20
CA TYR A 45 6.28 -18.18 -7.70
C TYR A 45 6.11 -17.19 -8.85
N THR A 46 5.44 -17.63 -9.92
CA THR A 46 5.18 -16.88 -11.17
C THR A 46 4.54 -15.50 -10.96
N ASN A 47 3.90 -15.28 -9.82
CA ASN A 47 3.14 -14.06 -9.50
C ASN A 47 3.76 -13.26 -8.34
N PHE A 48 5.09 -13.08 -8.34
CA PHE A 48 5.81 -12.29 -7.35
C PHE A 48 5.16 -10.92 -7.05
N CYS A 49 4.71 -10.74 -5.81
CA CYS A 49 4.06 -9.54 -5.29
C CYS A 49 2.84 -9.02 -6.09
N ASN A 50 2.22 -9.83 -6.96
CA ASN A 50 1.16 -9.37 -7.87
C ASN A 50 -0.07 -8.80 -7.11
N GLY A 51 -0.37 -9.31 -5.91
CA GLY A 51 -1.45 -8.78 -5.06
C GLY A 51 -1.23 -7.32 -4.67
N SER A 52 -0.01 -6.97 -4.25
CA SER A 52 0.37 -5.59 -3.90
C SER A 52 0.32 -4.66 -5.11
N LYS A 53 0.80 -5.13 -6.27
CA LYS A 53 0.75 -4.42 -7.55
C LYS A 53 -0.69 -4.12 -7.99
N ARG A 54 -1.59 -5.10 -7.85
CA ARG A 54 -3.02 -4.96 -8.16
C ARG A 54 -3.70 -3.98 -7.20
N LEU A 55 -3.41 -4.06 -5.90
CA LEU A 55 -3.98 -3.15 -4.89
C LEU A 55 -3.61 -1.71 -5.19
N GLU A 56 -2.33 -1.43 -5.39
CA GLU A 56 -1.83 -0.09 -5.67
C GLU A 56 -2.51 0.51 -6.90
N ARG A 57 -2.67 -0.27 -7.97
CA ARG A 57 -3.35 0.18 -9.20
C ARG A 57 -4.80 0.60 -8.95
N VAL A 58 -5.51 -0.16 -8.10
CA VAL A 58 -6.90 0.15 -7.75
C VAL A 58 -6.98 1.39 -6.86
N LEU A 59 -6.10 1.52 -5.87
CA LEU A 59 -6.05 2.68 -4.98
C LEU A 59 -5.76 3.97 -5.77
N LYS A 60 -4.74 3.95 -6.65
CA LYS A 60 -4.41 5.06 -7.55
C LYS A 60 -5.58 5.43 -8.46
N LYS A 61 -6.27 4.43 -9.01
CA LYS A 61 -7.41 4.63 -9.92
C LYS A 61 -8.55 5.43 -9.26
N TYR A 62 -8.76 5.24 -7.95
CA TYR A 62 -9.83 5.92 -7.21
C TYR A 62 -9.35 7.19 -6.49
N GLY A 63 -8.17 7.71 -6.84
CA GLY A 63 -7.67 8.98 -6.33
C GLY A 63 -6.96 8.91 -4.98
N ALA A 64 -6.68 7.71 -4.46
CA ALA A 64 -5.91 7.59 -3.22
C ALA A 64 -4.48 8.12 -3.41
N LYS A 65 -3.97 8.83 -2.40
CA LYS A 65 -2.64 9.42 -2.42
C LYS A 65 -1.62 8.43 -1.86
N ASN A 66 -0.58 8.16 -2.64
CA ASN A 66 0.52 7.32 -2.19
C ASN A 66 1.43 8.14 -1.26
N VAL A 67 1.64 7.67 -0.03
CA VAL A 67 2.55 8.34 0.92
C VAL A 67 3.97 7.80 0.86
N TYR A 68 4.15 6.55 0.43
CA TYR A 68 5.46 5.93 0.38
C TYR A 68 5.52 4.82 -0.68
N HIS A 69 6.68 4.68 -1.33
CA HIS A 69 6.81 3.74 -2.45
C HIS A 69 6.48 2.32 -2.02
N ARG A 70 5.94 1.52 -2.94
CA ARG A 70 5.58 0.13 -2.63
C ARG A 70 6.84 -0.68 -2.37
N GLY A 71 6.87 -1.41 -1.26
CA GLY A 71 7.91 -2.40 -0.96
C GLY A 71 7.54 -3.77 -1.52
N GLU A 72 8.53 -4.54 -1.95
CA GLU A 72 8.37 -5.92 -2.44
C GLU A 72 9.39 -6.80 -1.72
N ALA A 73 8.99 -7.43 -0.62
CA ALA A 73 9.84 -8.34 0.14
C ALA A 73 9.76 -9.76 -0.42
N ASP A 74 10.92 -10.37 -0.62
CA ASP A 74 11.08 -11.70 -1.19
C ASP A 74 11.54 -12.71 -0.13
N ASP A 75 10.77 -13.78 0.04
CA ASP A 75 11.01 -14.81 1.03
C ASP A 75 12.25 -15.67 0.69
N GLU A 76 12.53 -15.87 -0.60
CA GLU A 76 13.67 -16.67 -1.08
C GLU A 76 15.02 -16.14 -0.60
N ILE A 77 15.18 -14.81 -0.61
CA ILE A 77 16.40 -14.13 -0.17
C ILE A 77 16.31 -13.61 1.26
N GLY A 78 15.13 -13.69 1.89
CA GLY A 78 14.85 -13.23 3.24
C GLY A 78 14.08 -11.92 3.29
N LEU A 79 12.85 -11.99 3.82
CA LEU A 79 11.93 -10.85 3.90
C LEU A 79 12.51 -9.62 4.61
N HIS A 80 13.26 -9.83 5.69
CA HIS A 80 13.81 -8.76 6.54
C HIS A 80 14.66 -7.74 5.75
N LEU A 81 15.34 -8.18 4.69
CA LEU A 81 16.17 -7.34 3.82
C LEU A 81 15.39 -6.18 3.18
N VAL A 82 14.09 -6.36 3.00
CA VAL A 82 13.21 -5.32 2.45
C VAL A 82 12.26 -4.78 3.51
N VAL A 83 11.74 -5.63 4.39
CA VAL A 83 10.73 -5.23 5.37
C VAL A 83 11.27 -4.17 6.34
N GLU A 84 12.46 -4.37 6.92
CA GLU A 84 12.98 -3.43 7.93
C GLU A 84 13.34 -2.07 7.31
N PRO A 85 14.15 -1.98 6.22
CA PRO A 85 14.45 -0.70 5.61
C PRO A 85 13.20 0.02 5.06
N TRP A 86 12.21 -0.75 4.61
CA TRP A 86 10.95 -0.19 4.15
C TRP A 86 10.11 0.40 5.29
N ILE A 87 10.08 -0.24 6.45
CA ILE A 87 9.41 0.30 7.66
C ILE A 87 10.08 1.60 8.10
N ASP A 88 11.41 1.64 8.14
CA ASP A 88 12.14 2.83 8.58
C ASP A 88 11.84 4.03 7.67
N GLY A 89 11.97 3.85 6.35
CA GLY A 89 11.66 4.93 5.41
C GLY A 89 10.15 5.27 5.33
N LEU A 90 9.26 4.32 5.65
CA LEU A 90 7.82 4.62 5.78
C LEU A 90 7.59 5.61 6.93
N TRP A 91 8.25 5.42 8.08
CA TRP A 91 8.11 6.33 9.21
C TRP A 91 8.61 7.72 8.89
N GLU A 92 9.73 7.84 8.18
CA GLU A 92 10.23 9.13 7.68
C GLU A 92 9.21 9.81 6.77
N ALA A 93 8.67 9.08 5.78
CA ALA A 93 7.69 9.60 4.85
C ALA A 93 6.37 10.01 5.54
N ILE A 94 5.91 9.25 6.54
CA ILE A 94 4.74 9.59 7.35
C ILE A 94 5.01 10.88 8.14
N ASN A 95 6.17 10.99 8.79
CA ASN A 95 6.54 12.18 9.56
C ASN A 95 6.63 13.41 8.67
N GLU A 96 7.20 13.30 7.47
CA GLU A 96 7.22 14.40 6.50
C GLU A 96 5.80 14.74 6.04
N TYR A 97 5.00 13.73 5.69
CA TYR A 97 3.65 13.92 5.17
C TYR A 97 2.73 14.63 6.17
N PHE A 98 2.73 14.20 7.43
CA PHE A 98 1.89 14.77 8.50
C PHE A 98 2.53 15.99 9.17
N GLY A 99 3.86 16.06 9.23
CA GLY A 99 4.58 17.25 9.69
C GLY A 99 4.41 18.44 8.74
N ALA A 100 4.34 18.19 7.43
CA ALA A 100 4.07 19.22 6.42
C ALA A 100 2.58 19.61 6.33
N THR A 101 1.66 18.82 6.89
CA THR A 101 0.21 19.14 6.94
C THR A 101 -0.26 19.74 8.27
N ALA A 102 0.62 19.93 9.25
CA ALA A 102 0.27 20.62 10.48
C ALA A 102 -0.14 22.08 10.17
N PRO A 103 -1.36 22.54 10.51
CA PRO A 103 -1.69 23.95 10.39
C PRO A 103 -0.78 24.75 11.32
N ALA A 104 -0.14 25.80 10.79
CA ALA A 104 0.58 26.75 11.62
C ALA A 104 -0.38 27.27 12.71
N LEU A 105 -0.08 26.96 13.97
CA LEU A 105 -0.82 27.48 15.12
C LEU A 105 -0.80 29.01 15.03
N PRO A 106 -1.97 29.69 15.09
CA PRO A 106 -1.97 31.15 15.15
C PRO A 106 -1.22 31.57 16.41
N ALA A 107 -0.26 32.48 16.25
CA ALA A 107 0.48 33.08 17.34
C ALA A 107 -0.53 33.70 18.33
N GLN A 108 -0.49 33.27 19.58
CA GLN A 108 -1.31 33.84 20.65
C GLN A 108 -0.75 35.22 21.01
N THR A 109 -1.55 36.26 20.80
CA THR A 109 -1.27 37.66 21.18
C THR A 109 -1.55 37.91 22.64
#